data_AF-A0A6I7CYN5-F1
#
_entry.id   AF-A0A6I7CYN5-F1
#
_cell.length_a   1.000
_cell.length_b   1.000
_cell.length_c   1.000
_cell.angle_alpha   90.00
_cell.angle_beta   90.00
_cell.angle_gamma   90.00
#
_symmetry.space_group_name_H-M   'P 1'
#
loop_
_entity.id
_entity.type
_entity.pdbx_description
1 polymer ?
#
loop_
_entity_poly.entity_id
_entity_poly.type
_entity_poly.pdbx_seq_one_letter_code
_entity_poly.pdbx_strand_id
1 'polypeptide(L)'
;MNDFDVLSPFPFGWLELFLFYLSSFFLFFILYKIQLYILRKKNRFLDLIYLSVVGLCGSCFLIIFKFGDKFFIGELFIRSGNKDIIRYSCLFFALYLCISLTFGKKSNLSY
;
A
#
# COMPACT_ATOMS: atom_id res chain seq x y z
N MET A 1 24.15 -18.57 14.07
CA MET A 1 23.69 -19.97 14.14
C MET A 1 22.19 -19.90 13.96
N ASN A 2 21.68 -20.59 12.94
CA ASN A 2 20.30 -20.47 12.43
C ASN A 2 19.31 -21.10 13.41
N ASP A 3 18.62 -20.27 14.19
CA ASP A 3 17.37 -20.68 14.86
C ASP A 3 16.22 -20.58 13.86
N PHE A 4 16.24 -21.48 12.88
CA PHE A 4 15.02 -21.84 12.18
C PHE A 4 14.18 -22.63 13.18
N ASP A 5 13.20 -21.96 13.79
CA ASP A 5 12.18 -22.58 14.63
C ASP A 5 11.29 -23.51 13.79
N VAL A 6 11.78 -24.72 13.53
CA VAL A 6 11.09 -25.82 12.83
C VAL A 6 9.88 -26.36 13.63
N LEU A 7 9.70 -25.92 14.88
CA LEU A 7 8.65 -26.38 15.79
C LEU A 7 7.47 -25.40 15.97
N SER A 8 7.48 -24.24 15.30
CA SER A 8 6.28 -23.40 15.26
C SER A 8 5.30 -23.96 14.22
N PRO A 9 4.02 -24.26 14.57
CA PRO A 9 3.08 -24.87 13.62
C PRO A 9 2.71 -23.97 12.42
N PHE A 10 3.15 -22.70 12.44
CA PHE A 10 3.06 -21.76 11.32
C PHE A 10 4.34 -20.88 11.28
N PRO A 11 5.47 -21.34 10.73
CA PRO A 11 6.74 -20.60 10.75
C PRO A 11 6.75 -19.41 9.76
N PHE A 12 5.81 -19.41 8.82
CA PHE A 12 5.69 -18.40 7.78
C PHE A 12 4.26 -17.87 7.82
N GLY A 13 4.09 -16.59 8.17
CA GLY A 13 2.79 -15.92 8.30
C GLY A 13 2.09 -15.73 6.95
N TRP A 14 1.72 -16.83 6.30
CA TRP A 14 1.07 -16.85 4.98
C TRP A 14 -0.33 -16.24 5.00
N LEU A 15 -1.07 -16.45 6.09
CA LEU A 15 -2.40 -15.89 6.27
C LEU A 15 -2.31 -14.36 6.39
N GLU A 16 -1.38 -13.87 7.19
CA GLU A 16 -1.12 -12.45 7.39
C GLU A 16 -0.65 -11.79 6.08
N LEU A 17 0.20 -12.49 5.32
CA LEU A 17 0.65 -12.06 4.00
C LEU A 17 -0.52 -12.00 3.00
N PHE A 18 -1.37 -13.03 2.97
CA PHE A 18 -2.57 -13.05 2.14
C PHE A 18 -3.53 -11.91 2.48
N LEU A 19 -3.80 -11.68 3.78
CA LEU A 19 -4.65 -10.57 4.23
C LEU A 19 -4.04 -9.20 3.89
N PHE A 20 -2.72 -9.05 3.97
CA PHE A 20 -2.03 -7.83 3.58
C PHE A 20 -2.22 -7.52 2.09
N TYR A 21 -2.03 -8.52 1.22
CA TYR A 21 -2.26 -8.33 -0.23
C TYR A 21 -3.74 -8.09 -0.55
N LEU A 22 -4.65 -8.81 0.10
CA LEU A 22 -6.09 -8.66 -0.09
C LEU A 22 -6.55 -7.25 0.30
N SER A 23 -6.14 -6.77 1.47
CA SER A 23 -6.46 -5.41 1.94
C SER A 23 -5.85 -4.33 1.05
N SER A 24 -4.60 -4.50 0.62
CA SER A 24 -3.95 -3.61 -0.34
C SER A 24 -4.72 -3.55 -1.65
N PHE A 25 -5.15 -4.70 -2.19
CA PHE A 25 -5.96 -4.78 -3.40
C PHE A 25 -7.30 -4.03 -3.27
N PHE A 26 -8.02 -4.21 -2.16
CA PHE A 26 -9.25 -3.45 -1.89
C PHE A 26 -9.00 -1.94 -1.82
N LEU A 27 -7.90 -1.52 -1.19
CA LEU A 27 -7.51 -0.12 -1.10
C LEU A 27 -7.25 0.47 -2.50
N PHE A 28 -6.52 -0.25 -3.36
CA PHE A 28 -6.30 0.15 -4.76
C PHE A 28 -7.62 0.26 -5.54
N PHE A 29 -8.52 -0.71 -5.39
CA PHE A 29 -9.81 -0.71 -6.06
C PHE A 29 -10.67 0.50 -5.65
N ILE A 30 -10.68 0.85 -4.36
CA ILE A 30 -11.39 2.02 -3.85
C ILE A 30 -10.78 3.31 -4.40
N LEU A 31 -9.44 3.47 -4.32
CA LEU A 31 -8.76 4.65 -4.85
C LEU A 31 -9.03 4.84 -6.34
N TYR A 32 -9.01 3.76 -7.12
CA TYR A 32 -9.33 3.79 -8.55
C TYR A 32 -10.77 4.26 -8.83
N LYS A 33 -11.75 3.74 -8.08
CA LYS A 33 -13.15 4.18 -8.20
C LYS A 33 -13.31 5.66 -7.85
N ILE A 34 -12.64 6.14 -6.80
CA ILE A 34 -12.64 7.55 -6.39
C ILE A 34 -12.02 8.41 -7.50
N GLN A 35 -10.90 7.99 -8.08
CA GLN A 35 -10.26 8.70 -9.19
C GLN A 35 -11.20 8.88 -10.38
N LEU A 36 -11.88 7.81 -10.81
CA LEU A 36 -12.86 7.87 -11.90
C LEU A 36 -14.04 8.80 -11.57
N TYR A 37 -14.50 8.79 -10.33
CA TYR A 37 -15.58 9.67 -9.87
C TYR A 37 -15.17 11.16 -9.93
N ILE A 38 -13.96 11.47 -9.45
CA ILE A 38 -13.45 12.84 -9.44
C ILE A 38 -13.19 13.33 -10.87
N LEU A 39 -12.62 12.48 -11.73
CA LEU A 39 -12.37 12.77 -13.14
C LEU A 39 -13.64 13.19 -13.87
N ARG A 40 -14.78 12.53 -13.58
CA ARG A 40 -16.10 12.88 -14.17
C ARG A 40 -16.59 14.26 -13.74
N LYS A 41 -16.26 14.69 -12.53
CA LYS A 41 -16.76 15.94 -11.94
C LYS A 41 -15.93 17.17 -12.34
N LYS A 42 -14.72 16.97 -12.89
CA LYS A 42 -13.80 18.02 -13.40
C LYS A 42 -13.57 19.19 -12.42
N ASN A 43 -13.57 18.91 -11.12
CA ASN A 43 -13.38 19.94 -10.08
C ASN A 43 -11.96 19.88 -9.53
N ARG A 44 -11.18 20.95 -9.74
CA ARG A 44 -9.78 21.04 -9.27
C ARG A 44 -9.63 20.89 -7.76
N PHE A 45 -10.60 21.35 -6.95
CA PHE A 45 -10.53 21.18 -5.50
C PHE A 45 -10.60 19.70 -5.09
N LEU A 46 -11.41 18.90 -5.80
CA LEU A 46 -11.49 17.46 -5.55
C LEU A 46 -10.22 16.74 -5.98
N ASP A 47 -9.57 17.19 -7.05
CA ASP A 47 -8.26 16.67 -7.47
C ASP A 47 -7.18 16.89 -6.39
N LEU A 48 -7.15 18.09 -5.77
CA LEU A 48 -6.22 18.38 -4.68
C LEU A 48 -6.47 17.52 -3.42
N ILE A 49 -7.76 17.33 -3.06
CA ILE A 49 -8.15 16.45 -1.96
C ILE A 49 -7.72 15.01 -2.26
N TYR A 50 -7.98 14.52 -3.47
CA TYR A 50 -7.56 13.17 -3.88
C TYR A 50 -6.06 12.98 -3.83
N LEU A 51 -5.29 13.95 -4.34
CA LEU A 51 -3.84 13.90 -4.30
C LEU A 51 -3.32 13.88 -2.85
N SER A 52 -3.97 14.61 -1.94
CA SER A 52 -3.66 14.59 -0.51
C SER A 52 -3.95 13.22 0.12
N VAL A 53 -5.09 12.60 -0.21
CA VAL A 53 -5.46 11.26 0.28
C VAL A 53 -4.48 10.20 -0.21
N VAL A 54 -4.15 10.18 -1.51
CA VAL A 54 -3.19 9.22 -2.06
C VAL A 54 -1.79 9.44 -1.49
N GLY A 55 -1.38 10.70 -1.30
CA GLY A 55 -0.12 11.05 -0.65
C GLY A 55 -0.04 10.54 0.79
N LEU A 56 -1.11 10.66 1.56
CA LEU A 56 -1.21 10.09 2.91
C LEU A 56 -1.11 8.56 2.88
N CYS A 57 -1.85 7.89 1.98
CA CYS A 57 -1.76 6.43 1.81
C CYS A 57 -0.35 5.97 1.45
N GLY A 58 0.30 6.61 0.46
CA GLY A 58 1.68 6.30 0.07
C GLY A 58 2.67 6.52 1.22
N SER A 59 2.48 7.59 2.00
CA SER A 59 3.29 7.87 3.19
C SER A 59 3.12 6.80 4.27
N CYS A 60 1.90 6.30 4.50
CA CYS A 60 1.67 5.17 5.40
C CYS A 60 2.43 3.92 4.96
N PHE A 61 2.42 3.58 3.67
CA PHE A 61 3.21 2.45 3.15
C PHE A 61 4.72 2.66 3.34
N LEU A 62 5.25 3.87 3.16
CA LEU A 62 6.66 4.19 3.42
C LEU A 62 7.03 4.10 4.91
N ILE A 63 6.11 4.49 5.79
CA ILE A 63 6.28 4.33 7.24
C ILE A 63 6.35 2.85 7.61
N ILE A 64 5.49 2.00 7.03
CA ILE A 64 5.53 0.55 7.25
C ILE A 64 6.83 -0.04 6.69
N PHE A 65 7.31 0.41 5.53
CA PHE A 65 8.61 0.00 5.01
C PHE A 65 9.76 0.34 5.97
N LYS A 66 9.80 1.57 6.49
CA LYS A 66 10.89 2.06 7.34
C LYS A 66 10.82 1.52 8.78
N PHE A 67 9.64 1.42 9.35
CA PHE A 67 9.41 1.16 10.77
C PHE A 67 8.54 -0.06 11.05
N GLY A 68 8.25 -0.93 10.08
CA GLY A 68 7.29 -2.04 10.22
C GLY A 68 7.46 -2.91 11.46
N ASP A 69 8.68 -3.04 11.96
CA ASP A 69 9.03 -3.82 13.17
C ASP A 69 8.64 -3.18 14.49
N LYS A 70 8.39 -1.87 14.48
CA LYS A 70 8.08 -1.04 15.65
C LYS A 70 6.70 -0.41 15.54
N PHE A 71 5.94 -0.72 14.49
CA PHE A 71 4.68 -0.08 14.20
C PHE A 71 3.53 -1.02 14.55
N PHE A 72 2.65 -0.60 15.46
CA PHE A 72 1.52 -1.39 15.97
C PHE A 72 0.61 -1.97 14.87
N ILE A 73 0.43 -1.24 13.77
CA ILE A 73 -0.34 -1.69 12.59
C ILE A 73 0.47 -2.63 11.69
N GLY A 74 1.80 -2.48 11.66
CA GLY A 74 2.69 -3.41 10.97
C GLY A 74 2.70 -4.77 11.66
N GLU A 75 2.70 -4.78 12.98
CA GLU A 75 2.70 -5.98 13.85
C GLU A 75 1.45 -6.85 13.68
N LEU A 76 0.33 -6.29 13.20
CA LEU A 76 -0.88 -7.05 12.84
C LEU A 76 -0.67 -7.98 11.63
N PHE A 77 0.28 -7.67 10.75
CA PHE A 77 0.55 -8.43 9.52
C PHE A 77 1.97 -9.01 9.44
N ILE A 78 2.92 -8.39 10.16
CA ILE A 78 4.35 -8.71 10.12
C ILE A 78 4.69 -9.71 11.23
N ARG A 79 5.02 -10.93 10.81
CA ARG A 79 5.60 -12.00 11.63
C ARG A 79 7.04 -12.25 11.19
N SER A 80 7.87 -12.83 12.06
CA SER A 80 9.32 -12.98 11.82
C SER A 80 9.68 -13.58 10.45
N GLY A 81 8.87 -14.50 9.93
CA GLY A 81 9.08 -15.14 8.63
C GLY A 81 8.65 -14.36 7.37
N ASN A 82 7.74 -13.38 7.45
CA ASN A 82 7.17 -12.68 6.28
C ASN A 82 7.53 -11.17 6.21
N LYS A 83 8.27 -10.69 7.20
CA LYS A 83 8.60 -9.29 7.45
C LYS A 83 9.21 -8.57 6.26
N ASP A 84 10.26 -9.13 5.67
CA ASP A 84 10.96 -8.47 4.57
C ASP A 84 10.08 -8.40 3.32
N ILE A 85 9.29 -9.44 3.05
CA ILE A 85 8.37 -9.49 1.91
C ILE A 85 7.32 -8.38 2.03
N ILE A 86 6.70 -8.22 3.21
CA ILE A 86 5.70 -7.17 3.44
C ILE A 86 6.34 -5.79 3.32
N ARG A 87 7.54 -5.58 3.89
CA ARG A 87 8.24 -4.28 3.81
C ARG A 87 8.54 -3.89 2.36
N TYR A 88 9.18 -4.76 1.59
CA TYR A 88 9.48 -4.47 0.19
C TYR A 88 8.21 -4.35 -0.66
N SER A 89 7.15 -5.08 -0.33
CA SER A 89 5.85 -4.93 -0.99
C SER A 89 5.22 -3.57 -0.69
N CYS A 90 5.31 -3.07 0.54
CA CYS A 90 4.87 -1.70 0.89
C CYS A 90 5.63 -0.65 0.08
N LEU A 91 6.95 -0.80 -0.09
CA LEU A 91 7.74 0.09 -0.94
C LEU A 91 7.23 0.06 -2.39
N PHE A 92 7.01 -1.14 -2.94
CA PHE A 92 6.49 -1.30 -4.29
C PHE A 92 5.12 -0.64 -4.45
N PHE A 93 4.20 -0.85 -3.50
CA PHE A 93 2.87 -0.24 -3.52
C PHE A 93 2.91 1.28 -3.37
N ALA A 94 3.79 1.82 -2.52
CA ALA A 94 3.99 3.27 -2.41
C ALA A 94 4.47 3.87 -3.74
N LEU A 95 5.45 3.24 -4.39
CA LEU A 95 5.94 3.68 -5.70
C LEU A 95 4.86 3.57 -6.78
N TYR A 96 4.10 2.47 -6.78
CA TYR A 96 2.99 2.27 -7.71
C TYR A 96 1.89 3.34 -7.53
N LEU A 97 1.54 3.70 -6.30
CA LEU A 97 0.62 4.81 -6.01
C LEU A 97 1.15 6.16 -6.51
N CYS A 98 2.43 6.45 -6.31
CA CYS A 98 3.04 7.68 -6.80
C CYS A 98 3.05 7.76 -8.35
N ILE A 99 3.32 6.64 -9.01
CA ILE A 99 3.35 6.57 -10.47
C ILE A 99 1.94 6.68 -11.06
N SER A 100 0.96 5.98 -10.48
CA SER A 100 -0.43 5.99 -10.97
C SER A 100 -1.07 7.38 -10.93
N LEU A 101 -0.72 8.19 -9.92
CA LEU A 101 -1.09 9.61 -9.84
C LEU A 101 -0.58 10.42 -11.05
N THR A 102 0.63 10.14 -11.51
CA THR A 102 1.28 10.89 -12.59
C THR A 102 0.63 10.59 -13.94
N PHE A 103 0.25 9.34 -14.19
CA PHE A 103 -0.41 8.93 -15.43
C PHE A 103 -1.86 9.41 -15.53
N GLY A 104 -2.61 9.44 -14.43
CA GLY A 104 -3.99 9.94 -14.42
C GLY A 104 -4.12 11.42 -14.81
N LYS A 105 -3.06 12.21 -14.63
CA LYS A 105 -3.04 13.63 -15.02
C LYS A 105 -2.66 13.83 -16.48
N LYS A 106 -1.79 12.97 -17.04
CA LYS A 106 -1.28 13.10 -18.41
C LYS A 106 -2.35 12.81 -19.47
N SER A 107 -3.31 11.92 -19.21
CA SER A 107 -4.45 11.68 -20.11
C SER A 107 -5.42 12.87 -20.24
N ASN A 108 -5.31 13.89 -19.38
CA ASN A 108 -6.12 15.12 -19.44
C ASN A 108 -5.42 16.29 -20.17
N LEU A 109 -4.16 16.11 -20.61
CA LEU A 109 -3.39 17.13 -21.32
C LEU A 109 -3.31 16.92 -22.83
N SER A 110 -3.90 15.84 -23.33
CA SER A 110 -4.11 15.61 -24.76
C SER A 110 -5.44 16.24 -25.17
N TYR A 111 -5.41 17.57 -25.35
CA TYR A 111 -6.38 18.30 -26.16
C TYR A 111 -5.89 18.30 -27.61
#